data_AF-A0A0F8Y6F3-F1
#
_entry.id   AF-A0A0F8Y6F3-F1
#
_cell.length_a   1.000
_cell.length_b   1.000
_cell.length_c   1.000
_cell.angle_alpha   90.00
_cell.angle_beta   90.00
_cell.angle_gamma   90.00
#
_symmetry.space_group_name_H-M   'P 1'
#
loop_
_entity.id
_entity.type
_entity.pdbx_description
1 polymer ?
#
loop_
_entity_poly.entity_id
_entity_poly.type
_entity_poly.pdbx_seq_one_letter_code
_entity_poly.pdbx_strand_id
1 'polypeptide(L)'
;MTDTKLTPHEVNEKLAEVLINRLNALLESDPILGETFGLLIRTRVTCSDCIRDHDTIQVDVEEGCAYVGFLEMLNGIVGAIPVGHEKAGWGYVMAIVEDDKTVSRFVNTKHWKPLPAL
;
A
#
# COMPACT_ATOMS: atom_id res chain seq x y z
N MET A 1 26.88 23.77 1.05
CA MET A 1 25.79 22.84 0.68
C MET A 1 25.32 22.19 1.96
N THR A 2 24.14 22.57 2.46
CA THR A 2 23.54 21.89 3.61
C THR A 2 23.00 20.55 3.11
N ASP A 3 23.57 19.45 3.61
CA ASP A 3 22.97 18.13 3.50
C ASP A 3 21.66 18.17 4.28
N THR A 4 20.56 18.47 3.60
CA THR A 4 19.23 18.44 4.23
C THR A 4 18.90 16.97 4.47
N LYS A 5 19.03 16.52 5.73
CA LYS A 5 18.57 15.20 6.14
C LYS A 5 17.06 15.12 5.89
N LEU A 6 16.66 14.10 5.14
CA LEU A 6 15.26 13.77 4.95
C LEU A 6 14.64 13.42 6.30
N THR A 7 13.41 13.88 6.51
CA THR A 7 12.56 13.42 7.60
C THR A 7 12.21 11.93 7.40
N PRO A 8 11.84 11.20 8.47
CA PRO A 8 11.38 9.82 8.34
C PRO A 8 10.25 9.66 7.31
N HIS A 9 9.30 10.59 7.27
CA HIS A 9 8.19 10.54 6.31
C HIS A 9 8.65 10.74 4.85
N GLU A 10 9.63 11.59 4.59
CA GLU A 10 10.19 11.74 3.25
C GLU A 10 10.99 10.50 2.82
N VAL A 11 11.64 9.82 3.77
CA VAL A 11 12.28 8.52 3.49
C VAL A 11 11.25 7.47 3.15
N ASN A 12 10.19 7.35 3.96
CA ASN A 12 9.08 6.41 3.76
C ASN A 12 8.41 6.60 2.40
N GLU A 13 8.10 7.85 2.05
CA GLU A 13 7.51 8.20 0.75
C GLU A 13 8.43 7.81 -0.42
N LYS A 14 9.75 8.05 -0.31
CA LYS A 14 10.71 7.62 -1.33
C LYS A 14 10.80 6.10 -1.44
N LEU A 15 10.75 5.36 -0.33
CA LEU A 15 10.75 3.90 -0.35
C LEU A 15 9.47 3.35 -0.98
N ALA A 16 8.33 3.99 -0.71
CA ALA A 16 7.06 3.65 -1.35
C ALA A 16 7.14 3.85 -2.87
N GLU A 17 7.72 4.95 -3.36
CA GLU A 17 7.93 5.17 -4.80
C GLU A 17 8.81 4.09 -5.44
N VAL A 18 9.89 3.68 -4.78
CA VAL A 18 10.74 2.58 -5.26
C VAL A 18 9.94 1.27 -5.35
N LEU A 19 9.13 0.98 -4.33
CA LEU A 19 8.31 -0.23 -4.30
C LEU A 19 7.22 -0.21 -5.38
N ILE A 20 6.50 0.90 -5.53
CA ILE A 20 5.47 1.10 -6.57
C ILE A 20 6.08 0.91 -7.95
N ASN A 21 7.23 1.53 -8.24
CA ASN A 21 7.90 1.39 -9.52
C ASN A 21 8.30 -0.06 -9.82
N ARG A 22 8.75 -0.82 -8.81
CA ARG A 22 9.06 -2.25 -8.98
C ARG A 22 7.81 -3.10 -9.24
N LEU A 23 6.72 -2.84 -8.53
CA LEU A 23 5.46 -3.56 -8.73
C LEU A 23 4.86 -3.27 -10.12
N ASN A 24 4.94 -2.01 -10.57
CA ASN A 24 4.48 -1.64 -11.90
C ASN A 24 5.37 -2.22 -13.01
N ALA A 25 6.69 -2.25 -12.84
CA ALA A 25 7.59 -2.91 -13.79
C ALA A 25 7.30 -4.41 -13.92
N LEU A 26 6.88 -5.07 -12.83
CA LEU A 26 6.42 -6.46 -12.88
C LEU A 26 5.14 -6.57 -13.73
N LEU A 27 4.12 -5.75 -13.47
CA LEU A 27 2.88 -5.73 -14.25
C LEU A 27 3.11 -5.48 -15.75
N GLU A 28 4.03 -4.58 -16.10
CA GLU A 28 4.39 -4.29 -17.49
C GLU A 28 5.07 -5.47 -18.19
N SER A 29 5.80 -6.30 -17.42
CA SER A 29 6.52 -7.45 -17.97
C SER A 29 5.63 -8.67 -18.25
N ASP A 30 4.53 -8.82 -17.51
CA ASP A 30 3.59 -9.93 -17.67
C ASP A 30 2.15 -9.53 -17.24
N PRO A 31 1.21 -9.44 -18.19
CA PRO A 31 -0.19 -9.10 -17.89
C PRO A 31 -0.88 -10.05 -16.91
N ILE A 32 -0.48 -11.34 -16.82
CA ILE A 32 -1.08 -12.33 -15.90
C ILE A 32 -0.83 -11.94 -14.43
N LEU A 33 0.20 -11.13 -14.17
CA LEU A 33 0.48 -10.67 -12.82
C LEU A 33 -0.62 -9.76 -12.26
N GLY A 34 -1.40 -9.08 -13.12
CA GLY A 34 -2.55 -8.30 -12.67
C GLY A 34 -3.60 -9.16 -11.96
N GLU A 35 -3.90 -10.34 -12.50
CA GLU A 35 -4.78 -11.33 -11.87
C GLU A 35 -4.19 -11.86 -10.55
N THR A 36 -2.90 -12.19 -10.57
CA THR A 36 -2.17 -12.73 -9.41
C THR A 36 -2.16 -11.73 -8.24
N PHE A 37 -1.81 -10.47 -8.50
CA PHE A 37 -1.86 -9.42 -7.50
C PHE A 37 -3.29 -9.19 -7.00
N GLY A 38 -4.29 -9.24 -7.88
CA GLY A 38 -5.69 -9.16 -7.47
C GLY A 38 -6.04 -10.23 -6.43
N LEU A 39 -5.64 -11.48 -6.67
CA LEU A 39 -5.85 -12.59 -5.73
C LEU A 39 -5.13 -12.36 -4.40
N LEU A 40 -3.86 -11.95 -4.43
CA LEU A 40 -3.08 -11.65 -3.22
C LEU A 40 -3.72 -10.52 -2.39
N ILE A 41 -4.20 -9.47 -3.06
CA ILE A 41 -4.82 -8.32 -2.41
C ILE A 41 -6.16 -8.67 -1.79
N ARG A 42 -6.93 -9.61 -2.35
CA ARG A 42 -8.21 -10.06 -1.75
C ARG A 42 -8.02 -11.10 -0.66
N THR A 43 -6.90 -11.81 -0.68
CA THR A 43 -6.61 -12.82 0.33
C THR A 43 -6.29 -12.13 1.65
N ARG A 44 -6.92 -12.60 2.72
CA ARG A 44 -6.67 -12.18 4.09
C ARG A 44 -6.22 -13.39 4.89
N VAL A 45 -5.22 -13.19 5.73
CA VAL A 45 -4.70 -14.24 6.62
C VAL A 45 -4.81 -13.78 8.06
N THR A 46 -5.08 -14.72 8.97
CA THR A 46 -5.03 -14.40 10.39
C THR A 46 -3.62 -13.98 10.79
N CYS A 47 -3.52 -13.02 11.69
CA CYS A 47 -2.24 -12.50 12.15
C CYS A 47 -2.13 -12.51 13.68
N SER A 48 -0.90 -12.48 14.18
CA SER A 48 -0.62 -12.41 15.60
C SER A 48 -0.86 -11.00 16.16
N ASP A 49 -0.96 -10.92 17.48
CA ASP A 49 -1.06 -9.64 18.20
C ASP A 49 0.11 -8.69 17.86
N CYS A 50 1.32 -9.22 17.61
CA CYS A 50 2.47 -8.42 17.21
C CYS A 50 2.25 -7.69 15.87
N ILE A 51 1.57 -8.34 14.91
CA ILE A 51 1.21 -7.70 13.63
C ILE A 51 0.05 -6.74 13.83
N ARG A 52 -0.96 -7.14 14.61
CA ARG A 52 -2.13 -6.31 14.96
C ARG A 52 -1.75 -4.99 15.60
N ASP A 53 -0.78 -5.02 16.50
CA ASP A 53 -0.41 -3.88 17.34
C ASP A 53 0.77 -3.08 16.73
N HIS A 54 1.11 -3.31 15.46
CA HIS A 54 2.21 -2.62 14.77
C HIS A 54 1.79 -1.25 14.22
N ASP A 55 2.58 -0.21 14.50
CA ASP A 55 2.26 1.20 14.19
C ASP A 55 1.98 1.51 12.72
N THR A 56 2.49 0.69 11.80
CA THR A 56 2.38 0.91 10.34
C THR A 56 1.58 -0.15 9.59
N ILE A 57 1.18 -1.24 10.24
CA ILE A 57 0.40 -2.30 9.59
C ILE A 57 -1.06 -2.08 9.96
N GLN A 58 -1.87 -1.82 8.95
CA GLN A 58 -3.31 -1.77 9.13
C GLN A 58 -3.84 -3.19 9.23
N VAL A 59 -4.66 -3.47 10.23
CA VAL A 59 -5.20 -4.80 10.48
C VAL A 59 -6.70 -4.70 10.63
N ASP A 60 -7.41 -5.64 10.01
CA ASP A 60 -8.85 -5.76 10.14
C ASP A 60 -9.19 -6.71 11.29
N VAL A 61 -10.22 -6.39 12.06
CA VAL A 61 -10.63 -7.20 13.22
C VAL A 61 -12.08 -7.60 13.06
N GLU A 62 -12.29 -8.89 12.75
CA GLU A 62 -13.61 -9.48 12.55
C GLU A 62 -13.79 -10.67 13.49
N GLU A 63 -14.92 -10.70 14.21
CA GLU A 63 -15.27 -11.79 15.15
C GLU A 63 -14.17 -12.12 16.20
N GLY A 64 -13.37 -11.12 16.58
CA GLY A 64 -12.28 -11.29 17.54
C GLY A 64 -10.99 -11.87 16.95
N CYS A 65 -10.96 -12.12 15.64
CA CYS A 65 -9.76 -12.51 14.89
C CYS A 65 -9.19 -11.31 14.15
N ALA A 66 -7.86 -11.19 14.16
CA ALA A 66 -7.13 -10.15 13.46
C ALA A 66 -6.66 -10.68 12.10
N TYR A 67 -6.87 -9.91 11.04
CA TYR A 67 -6.56 -10.27 9.66
C TYR A 67 -5.70 -9.22 8.97
N VAL A 68 -4.73 -9.68 8.20
CA VAL A 68 -3.84 -8.84 7.39
C VAL A 68 -3.85 -9.28 5.94
N GLY A 69 -3.69 -8.33 5.04
CA GLY A 69 -3.61 -8.56 3.60
C GLY A 69 -2.27 -8.14 3.01
N PHE A 70 -2.14 -8.33 1.70
CA PHE A 70 -0.91 -8.01 0.98
C PHE A 70 -0.55 -6.52 1.03
N LEU A 71 -1.53 -5.62 0.84
CA LEU A 71 -1.27 -4.17 0.85
C LEU A 71 -0.88 -3.67 2.23
N GLU A 72 -1.50 -4.22 3.27
CA GLU A 72 -1.23 -3.90 4.67
C GLU A 72 0.22 -4.27 5.02
N MET A 73 0.72 -5.41 4.54
CA MET A 73 2.12 -5.80 4.70
C MET A 73 3.09 -4.90 3.92
N LEU A 74 2.78 -4.57 2.66
CA LEU A 74 3.61 -3.66 1.86
C LEU A 74 3.71 -2.28 2.51
N ASN A 75 2.58 -1.75 3.00
CA ASN A 75 2.54 -0.49 3.71
C ASN A 75 3.18 -0.58 5.10
N GLY A 76 3.17 -1.75 5.73
CA GLY A 76 3.95 -2.02 6.94
C GLY A 76 5.45 -1.78 6.75
N ILE A 77 6.00 -2.20 5.60
CA ILE A 77 7.42 -2.06 5.25
C ILE A 77 7.82 -0.59 5.05
N VAL A 78 6.97 0.20 4.39
CA VAL A 78 7.32 1.58 3.99
C VAL A 78 6.76 2.64 4.94
N GLY A 79 5.75 2.32 5.73
CA GLY A 79 5.10 3.23 6.68
C GLY A 79 3.78 3.83 6.19
N ALA A 80 3.25 4.75 6.99
CA ALA A 80 1.97 5.42 6.75
C ALA A 80 2.15 6.93 6.52
N ILE A 81 1.16 7.52 5.85
CA ILE A 81 1.08 8.96 5.56
C ILE A 81 0.95 9.75 6.89
N PRO A 82 1.78 10.79 7.09
CA PRO A 82 1.81 11.53 8.35
C PRO A 82 0.52 12.28 8.66
N VAL A 83 0.35 12.56 9.96
CA VAL A 83 -0.65 13.50 10.46
C VAL A 83 -0.46 14.87 9.80
N GLY A 84 -1.56 15.54 9.49
CA GLY A 84 -1.58 16.82 8.77
C GLY A 84 -1.80 16.70 7.26
N HIS A 85 -1.87 15.48 6.73
CA HIS A 85 -2.35 15.20 5.37
C HIS A 85 -3.83 14.76 5.38
N GLU A 86 -4.58 15.01 4.31
CA GLU A 86 -5.99 14.57 4.16
C GLU A 86 -6.17 13.04 4.24
N LYS A 87 -5.11 12.29 3.93
CA LYS A 87 -5.05 10.82 3.95
C LYS A 87 -4.15 10.30 5.09
N ALA A 88 -4.04 11.06 6.18
CA ALA A 88 -3.23 10.67 7.33
C ALA A 88 -3.63 9.27 7.86
N GLY A 89 -2.63 8.47 8.24
CA GLY A 89 -2.83 7.11 8.74
C GLY A 89 -3.04 6.05 7.64
N TRP A 90 -3.19 6.45 6.38
CA TRP A 90 -3.28 5.52 5.24
C TRP A 90 -1.88 5.06 4.82
N GLY A 91 -1.77 3.89 4.19
CA GLY A 91 -0.55 3.44 3.54
C GLY A 91 -0.21 4.26 2.28
N TYR A 92 1.08 4.38 1.96
CA TYR A 92 1.53 5.07 0.74
C TYR A 92 1.23 4.29 -0.55
N VAL A 93 1.13 2.96 -0.49
CA VAL A 93 0.95 2.09 -1.66
C VAL A 93 -0.52 1.69 -1.77
N MET A 94 -1.13 2.02 -2.91
CA MET A 94 -2.49 1.60 -3.28
C MET A 94 -2.47 0.88 -4.62
N ALA A 95 -3.33 -0.12 -4.79
CA ALA A 95 -3.59 -0.76 -6.08
C ALA A 95 -4.84 -0.18 -6.74
N ILE A 96 -4.77 0.05 -8.05
CA ILE A 96 -5.94 0.31 -8.88
C ILE A 96 -6.45 -1.04 -9.36
N VAL A 97 -7.64 -1.40 -8.88
CA VAL A 97 -8.31 -2.65 -9.18
C VAL A 97 -9.43 -2.37 -10.16
N GLU A 98 -9.41 -3.07 -11.30
CA GLU A 98 -10.42 -2.95 -12.35
C GLU A 98 -11.68 -3.76 -12.00
N ASP A 99 -12.73 -3.62 -12.81
CA ASP A 99 -14.02 -4.30 -12.58
C ASP A 99 -13.89 -5.83 -12.55
N ASP A 100 -13.01 -6.38 -13.39
CA ASP A 100 -12.67 -7.81 -13.47
C ASP A 100 -11.78 -8.30 -12.32
N LYS A 101 -11.48 -7.42 -11.36
CA LYS A 101 -10.66 -7.68 -10.18
C LYS A 101 -9.17 -7.89 -10.45
N THR A 102 -8.70 -7.55 -11.65
CA THR A 102 -7.28 -7.45 -11.95
C THR A 102 -6.70 -6.15 -11.40
N VAL A 103 -5.40 -6.14 -11.10
CA VAL A 103 -4.67 -4.92 -10.74
C VAL A 103 -4.05 -4.34 -12.01
N SER A 104 -4.43 -3.12 -12.37
CA SER A 104 -3.87 -2.43 -13.53
C SER A 104 -2.59 -1.65 -13.22
N ARG A 105 -2.47 -1.13 -12.00
CA ARG A 105 -1.27 -0.42 -11.52
C ARG A 105 -1.28 -0.21 -10.01
N PHE A 106 -0.11 0.06 -9.47
CA PHE A 106 0.08 0.61 -8.13
C PHE A 106 0.38 2.10 -8.21
N VAL A 107 -0.11 2.86 -7.24
CA VAL A 107 0.04 4.33 -7.19
C VAL A 107 0.34 4.78 -5.77
N ASN A 108 0.94 5.96 -5.65
CA ASN A 108 1.12 6.60 -4.36
C ASN A 108 -0.19 7.21 -3.88
N THR A 109 -0.76 6.64 -2.81
CA THR A 109 -2.02 7.06 -2.18
C THR A 109 -2.05 8.56 -1.89
N LYS A 110 -0.92 9.13 -1.42
CA LYS A 110 -0.83 10.54 -1.03
C LYS A 110 -1.15 11.47 -2.21
N HIS A 111 -0.61 11.16 -3.39
CA HIS A 111 -0.70 11.99 -4.59
C HIS A 111 -1.86 11.60 -5.50
N TRP A 112 -2.41 10.40 -5.33
CA TRP A 112 -3.49 9.92 -6.18
C TRP A 112 -4.77 10.73 -6.01
N LYS A 113 -5.39 11.08 -7.14
CA LYS A 113 -6.71 11.70 -7.19
C LYS A 113 -7.59 10.84 -8.10
N PRO A 114 -8.82 10.51 -7.67
CA PRO A 114 -9.77 9.88 -8.57
C PRO A 114 -10.03 10.81 -9.75
N LEU A 115 -10.28 10.23 -10.92
CA LEU A 115 -10.84 10.99 -12.03
C LEU A 115 -12.22 11.52 -11.58
N PRO A 116 -12.60 12.74 -12.01
CA PRO A 116 -13.96 13.23 -11.75
C PRO A 116 -14.96 12.19 -12.28
N ALA A 117 -15.98 11.87 -11.48
CA ALA A 117 -17.10 11.08 -11.98
C ALA A 117 -17.72 11.84 -13.17
N LEU A 118 -17.88 11.13 -14.30
CA LEU A 118 -18.55 11.64 -15.49
C LEU A 118 -20.05 11.81 -15.25
#